data_AF-A0AAW2L3N2-F1
#
_entry.id   AF-A0AAW2L3N2-F1
#
_cell.length_a   1.000
_cell.length_b   1.000
_cell.length_c   1.000
_cell.angle_alpha   90.00
_cell.angle_beta   90.00
_cell.angle_gamma   90.00
#
_symmetry.space_group_name_H-M   'P 1'
#
loop_
_entity.id
_entity.type
_entity.pdbx_description
1 polymer ?
#
loop_
_entity_poly.entity_id
_entity_poly.type
_entity_poly.pdbx_seq_one_letter_code
_entity_poly.pdbx_strand_id
1 'polypeptide(L)'
;DYNEILNQEEKTGGPRLVWQINDFRIALIGRKLNDVGFKGQKYTWCNRRQTPETIRAKLDRACVNSTWMGQFPQTTVMHKQ
;
A
#
# COMPACT_ATOMS: atom_id res chain seq x y z
N ASP A 1 6.13 6.71 0.92
CA ASP A 1 6.25 5.65 -0.08
C ASP A 1 7.06 4.48 0.50
N TYR A 2 6.49 3.28 0.51
CA TYR A 2 7.19 2.05 0.94
C TYR A 2 7.71 1.23 -0.25
N ASN A 3 7.29 1.54 -1.49
CA ASN A 3 7.56 0.75 -2.69
C ASN A 3 7.13 -0.73 -2.62
N GLU A 4 6.22 -1.07 -1.70
CA GLU A 4 5.78 -2.43 -1.43
C GLU A 4 4.25 -2.57 -1.40
N ILE A 5 3.77 -3.76 -1.78
CA ILE A 5 2.34 -4.13 -1.74
C ILE A 5 2.07 -5.13 -0.64
N LEU A 6 0.89 -5.05 -0.01
CA LEU A 6 0.43 -5.98 1.02
C LEU A 6 -0.34 -7.17 0.47
N ASN A 7 -0.96 -7.02 -0.71
CA ASN A 7 -1.72 -8.09 -1.37
C ASN A 7 -1.55 -8.00 -2.88
N GLN A 8 -1.75 -9.10 -3.61
CA GLN A 8 -1.59 -9.12 -5.07
C GLN A 8 -2.57 -8.16 -5.78
N GLU A 9 -3.75 -7.97 -5.21
CA GLU A 9 -4.81 -7.10 -5.75
C GLU A 9 -4.40 -5.62 -5.73
N GLU A 10 -3.35 -5.25 -4.99
CA GLU A 10 -2.78 -3.91 -4.99
C GLU A 10 -1.86 -3.65 -6.21
N LYS A 11 -1.68 -4.64 -7.11
CA LYS A 11 -0.91 -4.52 -8.36
C LYS A 11 -1.70 -5.09 -9.56
N THR A 12 -1.52 -4.48 -10.74
CA THR A 12 -1.98 -5.02 -12.03
C THR A 12 -0.83 -5.10 -13.02
N GLY A 13 -0.98 -5.92 -14.08
CA GLY A 13 0.08 -6.11 -15.09
C GLY A 13 1.15 -7.11 -14.66
N GLY A 14 0.76 -8.12 -13.87
CA GLY A 14 1.61 -9.22 -13.42
C GLY A 14 1.80 -9.26 -11.90
N PRO A 15 2.07 -10.44 -11.32
CA PRO A 15 2.16 -10.60 -9.87
C PRO A 15 3.40 -9.92 -9.28
N ARG A 16 3.37 -9.69 -7.97
CA ARG A 16 4.56 -9.49 -7.14
C ARG A 16 5.03 -10.85 -6.61
N LEU A 17 6.31 -11.01 -6.30
CA LEU A 17 6.78 -12.24 -5.66
C LEU A 17 6.19 -12.35 -4.25
N VAL A 18 5.68 -13.54 -3.90
CA VAL A 18 4.97 -13.76 -2.62
C VAL A 18 5.86 -13.50 -1.42
N TRP A 19 7.15 -13.85 -1.50
CA TRP A 19 8.09 -13.62 -0.40
C TRP A 19 8.28 -12.13 -0.11
N GLN A 20 8.27 -11.25 -1.13
CA GLN A 20 8.39 -9.80 -0.92
C GLN A 20 7.18 -9.24 -0.15
N ILE A 21 5.98 -9.71 -0.50
CA ILE A 21 4.75 -9.34 0.22
C ILE A 21 4.84 -9.79 1.68
N ASN A 22 5.30 -11.01 1.91
CA ASN A 22 5.42 -11.57 3.26
C ASN A 22 6.47 -10.83 4.09
N ASP A 23 7.64 -10.53 3.53
CA ASP A 23 8.68 -9.76 4.21
C ASP A 23 8.17 -8.39 4.62
N PHE A 24 7.41 -7.73 3.74
CA PHE A 24 6.82 -6.43 4.07
C PHE A 24 5.78 -6.54 5.19
N ARG A 25 4.91 -7.56 5.17
CA ARG A 25 3.96 -7.84 6.26
C ARG A 25 4.69 -8.11 7.57
N ILE A 26 5.76 -8.90 7.57
CA ILE A 26 6.59 -9.20 8.74
C ILE A 26 7.23 -7.92 9.28
N ALA A 27 7.73 -7.04 8.41
CA ALA A 27 8.30 -5.76 8.83
C ALA A 27 7.27 -4.87 9.54
N LEU A 28 6.03 -4.79 9.03
CA LEU A 28 4.95 -4.05 9.70
C LEU A 28 4.58 -4.65 11.05
N ILE A 29 4.45 -5.98 11.12
CA ILE A 29 4.15 -6.70 12.37
C ILE A 29 5.26 -6.46 13.40
N GLY A 30 6.53 -6.62 13.01
CA GLY A 30 7.69 -6.43 13.89
C GLY A 30 7.80 -5.00 14.43
N ARG A 31 7.25 -4.02 13.72
CA ARG A 31 7.18 -2.61 14.17
C ARG A 31 5.83 -2.20 14.75
N LYS A 32 4.88 -3.14 14.89
CA LYS A 32 3.52 -2.89 15.38
C LYS A 32 2.81 -1.77 14.63
N LEU A 33 3.02 -1.73 13.32
CA LEU A 33 2.44 -0.74 12.42
C LEU A 33 1.22 -1.32 11.72
N ASN A 34 0.16 -0.51 11.65
CA ASN A 34 -1.09 -0.84 10.99
C ASN A 34 -1.29 0.12 9.82
N ASP A 35 -1.69 -0.40 8.65
CA ASP A 35 -2.13 0.45 7.53
C ASP A 35 -3.39 1.20 7.96
N VAL A 36 -3.37 2.53 7.84
CA VAL A 36 -4.52 3.40 8.16
C VAL A 36 -5.65 3.22 7.14
N GLY A 37 -5.34 2.64 5.98
CA GLY A 37 -6.26 2.60 4.84
C GLY A 37 -6.32 3.95 4.12
N PHE A 38 -7.16 4.03 3.10
CA PHE A 38 -7.26 5.20 2.25
C PHE A 38 -8.65 5.36 1.63
N LYS A 39 -8.94 6.56 1.13
CA LYS A 39 -10.06 6.88 0.22
C LYS A 39 -9.49 7.42 -1.09
N GLY A 40 -10.28 7.33 -2.17
CA GLY A 40 -9.91 7.83 -3.50
C GLY A 40 -9.28 6.75 -4.39
N GLN A 41 -8.25 7.13 -5.15
CA GLN A 41 -7.64 6.24 -6.16
C GLN A 41 -6.97 5.02 -5.53
N LYS A 42 -7.25 3.84 -6.11
CA LYS A 42 -6.70 2.56 -5.64
C LYS A 42 -5.18 2.46 -5.85
N TYR A 43 -4.69 2.90 -7.00
CA TYR A 43 -3.27 2.84 -7.35
C TYR A 43 -2.63 4.21 -7.18
N THR A 44 -1.41 4.24 -6.64
CA THR A 44 -0.65 5.48 -6.44
C THR A 44 0.52 5.59 -7.41
N TRP A 45 0.79 4.53 -8.16
CA TRP A 45 1.85 4.48 -9.16
C TRP A 45 1.42 3.75 -10.44
N CYS A 46 1.97 4.19 -11.58
CA CYS A 46 1.80 3.60 -12.90
C CYS A 46 3.11 3.68 -13.69
N ASN A 47 3.47 2.63 -14.43
CA ASN A 47 4.67 2.62 -15.28
C ASN A 47 4.54 3.48 -16.56
N ARG A 48 3.36 4.07 -16.79
CA ARG A 48 3.01 4.94 -17.94
C ARG A 48 3.17 4.30 -19.32
N ARG A 49 3.27 2.98 -19.39
CA ARG A 49 3.22 2.26 -20.68
C ARG A 49 1.79 2.17 -21.18
N GLN A 50 1.65 1.92 -22.47
CA GLN A 50 0.34 1.69 -23.09
C GLN A 50 -0.12 0.25 -22.86
N THR A 51 -1.43 0.02 -22.93
CA THR A 51 -2.02 -1.32 -22.88
C THR A 51 -1.45 -2.19 -24.00
N PRO A 52 -1.11 -3.47 -23.76
CA PRO A 52 -1.34 -4.25 -22.53
C PRO A 52 -0.22 -4.18 -21.48
N GLU A 53 0.84 -3.42 -21.73
CA GLU A 53 2.03 -3.34 -20.88
C GLU A 53 1.88 -2.42 -19.65
N THR A 54 0.70 -1.85 -19.46
CA THR A 54 0.38 -0.97 -18.33
C THR A 54 0.44 -1.74 -17.01
N ILE A 55 1.35 -1.31 -16.12
CA ILE A 55 1.46 -1.81 -14.74
C ILE A 55 1.03 -0.69 -13.80
N ARG A 56 0.19 -1.03 -12.83
CA ARG A 56 -0.24 -0.12 -11.76
C ARG A 56 -0.02 -0.77 -10.42
N ALA A 57 0.31 0.01 -9.40
CA ALA A 57 0.51 -0.47 -8.04
C ALA A 57 0.10 0.57 -7.00
N LYS A 58 -0.33 0.11 -5.82
CA LYS A 58 -0.47 0.94 -4.61
C LYS A 58 0.84 0.85 -3.82
N LEU A 59 1.71 1.86 -3.97
CA LEU A 59 3.03 1.89 -3.32
C LEU A 59 3.05 2.84 -2.11
N ASP A 60 2.17 3.83 -2.11
CA ASP A 60 2.00 4.75 -1.00
C ASP A 60 0.94 4.24 -0.02
N ARG A 61 1.31 4.29 1.26
CA ARG A 61 0.42 4.02 2.39
C ARG A 61 0.94 4.75 3.62
N ALA A 62 0.04 5.12 4.51
CA ALA A 62 0.38 5.58 5.84
C ALA A 62 0.20 4.42 6.82
N CYS A 63 1.24 4.13 7.61
CA CYS A 63 1.18 3.12 8.65
C CYS A 63 1.45 3.77 10.00
N VAL A 64 0.67 3.42 11.00
CA VAL A 64 0.73 4.02 12.34
C VAL A 64 0.66 2.93 13.41
N ASN A 65 1.24 3.21 14.57
CA ASN A 65 1.11 2.33 15.72
C ASN A 65 -0.25 2.51 16.42
N SER A 66 -0.59 1.58 17.30
CA SER A 66 -1.88 1.58 18.01
C SER A 66 -2.06 2.79 18.92
N THR A 67 -0.98 3.33 19.51
CA THR A 67 -1.04 4.54 20.35
C THR A 67 -1.51 5.74 19.54
N TRP A 68 -0.92 5.97 18.37
CA TRP A 68 -1.30 7.05 17.48
C TRP A 68 -2.73 6.87 16.95
N MET A 69 -3.10 5.65 16.58
CA MET A 69 -4.47 5.32 16.14
C MET A 69 -5.51 5.63 17.22
N GLY A 70 -5.19 5.40 18.50
CA GLY A 70 -6.05 5.76 19.63
C GLY A 70 -6.18 7.27 19.85
N GLN A 71 -5.12 8.04 19.55
CA GLN A 71 -5.15 9.50 19.64
C GLN A 71 -5.90 10.16 18.48
N PHE A 72 -5.84 9.57 17.28
CA PHE A 72 -6.42 10.14 16.06
C PHE A 72 -7.34 9.14 15.32
N PRO A 73 -8.43 8.67 15.94
CA PRO A 73 -9.24 7.57 15.43
C PRO A 73 -10.01 7.90 14.14
N GLN A 74 -10.18 9.19 13.82
CA GLN A 74 -10.89 9.66 12.62
C GLN A 74 -9.94 9.96 11.45
N THR A 75 -8.66 9.57 11.54
CA THR A 75 -7.70 9.79 10.47
C THR A 75 -8.09 9.01 9.22
N THR A 76 -7.98 9.65 8.06
CA THR A 76 -8.13 8.99 6.76
C THR A 76 -7.07 9.52 5.80
N VAL A 77 -6.44 8.65 5.02
CA VAL A 77 -5.56 9.05 3.91
C VAL A 77 -6.38 9.28 2.65
N MET A 78 -6.13 10.37 1.94
CA MET A 78 -6.77 10.65 0.66
C MET A 78 -5.75 10.52 -0.48
N HIS A 79 -5.99 9.57 -1.39
CA HIS A 79 -5.24 9.48 -2.64
C HIS A 79 -5.85 10.42 -3.67
N LYS A 80 -5.05 11.41 -4.11
CA LYS A 80 -5.46 12.37 -5.14
C LYS A 80 -5.39 11.74 -6.55
N GLN A 81 -6.18 12.30 -7.47
CA GLN A 81 -6.12 11.98 -8.91
C GLN A 81 -4.90 12.63 -9.56
#